data_AF-A0A959TEE4-F1
#
_entry.id   AF-A0A959TEE4-F1
#
_cell.length_a   1.000
_cell.length_b   1.000
_cell.length_c   1.000
_cell.angle_alpha   90.00
_cell.angle_beta   90.00
_cell.angle_gamma   90.00
#
_symmetry.space_group_name_H-M   'P 1'
#
loop_
_entity.id
_entity.type
_entity.pdbx_description
1 polymer ?
#
loop_
_entity_poly.entity_id
_entity_poly.type
_entity_poly.pdbx_seq_one_letter_code
_entity_poly.pdbx_strand_id
1 'polypeptide(L)'
;MRSVAVAILILGTVASASAQVELSLAAGNGGYDTTYVLDYTHILTGRLYASTKTNSFSFTDSNTGSELVYRPNNQVNLGFGASYRAFTLNIGIGFKFLNRDDEAKGSTEYFDAQGNMFGRKWVVNLFFQTYKGYYIDGRSKDSLGWDVPTTVPYRGDIRQSNFGFSALHVFNNERFSYRAAFNQDAWQRKSAGSWLL
;
A
#
# COMPACT_ATOMS: atom_id res chain seq x y z
N MET A 1 -13.55 12.00 28.40
CA MET A 1 -12.30 12.45 27.74
C MET A 1 -11.60 11.21 27.21
N ARG A 2 -11.52 11.03 25.88
CA ARG A 2 -10.86 9.86 25.27
C ARG A 2 -9.42 10.24 24.95
N SER A 3 -8.49 9.76 25.77
CA SER A 3 -7.06 9.92 25.54
C SER A 3 -6.63 8.98 24.42
N VAL A 4 -6.18 9.54 23.29
CA VAL A 4 -5.54 8.79 22.20
C VAL A 4 -4.05 8.73 22.52
N ALA A 5 -3.56 7.54 22.88
CA ALA A 5 -2.14 7.29 23.02
C ALA A 5 -1.59 6.88 21.64
N VAL A 6 -0.72 7.71 21.07
CA VAL A 6 0.06 7.37 19.88
C VAL A 6 1.38 6.80 20.36
N ALA A 7 1.55 5.48 20.24
CA ALA A 7 2.83 4.81 20.48
C ALA A 7 3.59 4.72 19.15
N ILE A 8 4.66 5.51 19.00
CA ILE A 8 5.62 5.38 17.89
C ILE A 8 6.70 4.42 18.36
N LEU A 9 6.63 3.17 17.94
CA LEU A 9 7.68 2.19 18.18
C LEU A 9 8.72 2.27 17.06
N ILE A 10 9.85 2.91 17.32
CA ILE A 10 11.01 2.90 16.42
C ILE A 10 11.85 1.68 16.78
N LEU A 11 11.63 0.57 16.08
CA LEU A 11 12.53 -0.59 16.12
C LEU A 11 13.71 -0.31 15.18
N GLY A 12 14.76 0.29 15.74
CA GLY A 12 16.05 0.41 15.08
C GLY A 12 16.86 -0.88 15.24
N THR A 13 16.89 -1.72 14.21
CA THR A 13 17.96 -2.71 14.04
C THR A 13 19.01 -2.14 13.10
N VAL A 14 20.14 -1.72 13.66
CA VAL A 14 21.33 -1.41 12.87
C VAL A 14 22.01 -2.74 12.55
N ALA A 15 21.65 -3.34 11.41
CA ALA A 15 22.51 -4.34 10.80
C ALA A 15 23.60 -3.59 10.03
N SER A 16 24.79 -3.51 10.60
CA SER A 16 25.98 -3.05 9.89
C SER A 16 26.30 -4.05 8.78
N ALA A 17 25.88 -3.76 7.55
CA ALA A 17 26.30 -4.48 6.36
C ALA A 17 27.41 -3.69 5.66
N SER A 18 28.66 -4.06 5.92
CA SER A 18 29.80 -3.63 5.10
C SER A 18 29.87 -4.52 3.85
N ALA A 19 29.47 -3.99 2.70
CA ALA A 19 29.71 -4.61 1.41
C ALA A 19 30.25 -3.56 0.44
N GLN A 20 31.52 -3.17 0.60
CA GLN A 20 32.29 -2.64 -0.52
C GLN A 20 32.80 -3.84 -1.31
N VAL A 21 31.99 -4.29 -2.26
CA VAL A 21 32.49 -5.02 -3.42
C VAL A 21 32.43 -4.02 -4.56
N GLU A 22 33.60 -3.59 -5.02
CA GLU A 22 33.75 -2.83 -6.26
C GLU A 22 33.43 -3.77 -7.42
N LEU A 23 32.14 -4.03 -7.63
CA LEU A 23 31.66 -4.78 -8.79
C LEU A 23 31.77 -3.81 -9.96
N SER A 24 32.75 -4.00 -10.84
CA SER A 24 32.82 -3.33 -12.13
C SER A 24 31.60 -3.75 -12.97
N LEU A 25 30.47 -3.09 -12.73
CA LEU A 25 29.20 -3.33 -13.40
C LEU A 25 29.23 -2.70 -14.79
N ALA A 26 29.81 -3.41 -15.75
CA ALA A 26 29.48 -3.21 -17.16
C ALA A 26 28.18 -3.95 -17.54
N ALA A 27 27.21 -4.01 -16.64
CA ALA A 27 25.81 -4.13 -17.03
C ALA A 27 25.34 -2.69 -17.24
N GLY A 28 24.99 -2.31 -18.48
CA GLY A 28 24.62 -0.93 -18.81
C GLY A 28 23.67 -0.34 -17.78
N ASN A 29 23.96 0.87 -17.30
CA ASN A 29 23.31 1.57 -16.18
C ASN A 29 21.84 1.96 -16.46
N GLY A 30 21.06 1.09 -17.10
CA GLY A 30 19.70 1.36 -17.58
C GLY A 30 19.61 2.51 -18.57
N GLY A 31 20.75 2.97 -19.12
CA GLY A 31 20.91 4.21 -19.89
C GLY A 31 20.69 5.50 -19.09
N TYR A 32 20.87 5.46 -17.77
CA TYR A 32 21.07 6.64 -16.94
C TYR A 32 22.54 7.12 -17.01
N ASP A 33 22.75 8.41 -16.82
CA ASP A 33 24.08 8.98 -16.57
C ASP A 33 24.62 8.49 -15.22
N THR A 34 25.72 7.74 -15.25
CA THR A 34 26.36 7.13 -14.07
C THR A 34 26.87 8.15 -13.05
N THR A 35 27.07 9.40 -13.48
CA THR A 35 27.42 10.53 -12.60
C THR A 35 26.24 10.94 -11.72
N TYR A 36 25.01 10.69 -12.18
CA TYR A 36 23.77 11.09 -11.53
C TYR A 36 23.03 9.94 -10.86
N VAL A 37 22.98 8.76 -11.49
CA VAL A 37 22.18 7.63 -11.01
C VAL A 37 23.01 6.35 -11.10
N LEU A 38 22.96 5.53 -10.04
CA LEU A 38 23.41 4.13 -10.07
C LEU A 38 22.21 3.21 -10.11
N ASP A 39 22.24 2.26 -11.04
CA ASP A 39 21.21 1.25 -11.24
C ASP A 39 21.57 -0.07 -10.53
N TYR A 40 20.74 -0.46 -9.56
CA TYR A 40 20.84 -1.74 -8.85
C TYR A 40 19.72 -2.72 -9.23
N THR A 41 18.94 -2.43 -10.27
CA THR A 41 17.78 -3.25 -10.64
C THR A 41 18.12 -4.65 -11.16
N HIS A 42 19.39 -4.95 -11.38
CA HIS A 42 19.86 -6.31 -11.64
C HIS A 42 19.80 -7.21 -10.39
N ILE A 43 19.66 -6.62 -9.19
CA ILE A 43 19.53 -7.33 -7.92
C ILE A 43 18.05 -7.59 -7.65
N LEU A 44 17.71 -8.82 -7.28
CA LEU A 44 16.38 -9.16 -6.79
C LEU A 44 16.22 -8.63 -5.36
N THR A 45 15.22 -7.77 -5.14
CA THR A 45 14.91 -7.23 -3.82
C THR A 45 13.59 -7.80 -3.32
N GLY A 46 13.61 -8.51 -2.21
CA GLY A 46 12.43 -8.93 -1.47
C GLY A 46 12.07 -7.95 -0.36
N ARG A 47 10.78 -7.81 -0.05
CA ARG A 47 10.31 -6.99 1.09
C ARG A 47 9.16 -7.66 1.82
N LEU A 48 9.14 -7.48 3.13
CA LEU A 48 7.98 -7.71 3.99
C LEU A 48 7.54 -6.36 4.52
N TYR A 49 6.23 -6.12 4.56
CA TYR A 49 5.68 -4.86 5.06
C TYR A 49 4.41 -5.10 5.86
N ALA A 50 4.16 -4.22 6.82
CA ALA A 50 2.87 -4.06 7.47
C ALA A 50 2.24 -2.75 6.98
N SER A 51 0.93 -2.73 6.75
CA SER A 51 0.23 -1.54 6.27
C SER A 51 -1.17 -1.43 6.85
N THR A 52 -1.62 -0.20 7.07
CA THR A 52 -3.00 0.14 7.41
C THR A 52 -3.60 0.85 6.21
N LYS A 53 -4.69 0.32 5.67
CA LYS A 53 -5.43 0.95 4.57
C LYS A 53 -6.87 1.17 5.00
N THR A 54 -7.28 2.43 5.03
CA THR A 54 -8.64 2.81 5.38
C THR A 54 -9.51 2.84 4.14
N ASN A 55 -10.70 2.26 4.24
CA ASN A 55 -11.74 2.34 3.22
C ASN A 55 -13.07 2.58 3.92
N SER A 56 -13.95 3.36 3.32
CA SER A 56 -15.32 3.56 3.79
C SER A 56 -16.17 4.01 2.61
N PHE A 57 -17.43 3.61 2.61
CA PHE A 57 -18.44 4.21 1.76
C PHE A 57 -19.67 4.55 2.60
N SER A 58 -20.43 5.56 2.21
CA SER A 58 -21.64 5.95 2.92
C SER A 58 -22.82 6.13 1.98
N PHE A 59 -24.00 5.90 2.54
CA PHE A 59 -25.28 6.19 1.89
C PHE A 59 -26.01 7.23 2.72
N THR A 60 -26.41 8.32 2.08
CA THR A 60 -27.20 9.37 2.70
C THR A 60 -28.62 9.32 2.15
N ASP A 61 -29.59 9.21 3.04
CA ASP A 61 -31.01 9.30 2.68
C ASP A 61 -31.35 10.75 2.31
N SER A 62 -31.88 10.97 1.10
CA SER A 62 -32.16 12.31 0.57
C SER A 62 -33.34 13.01 1.23
N ASN A 63 -34.23 12.29 1.91
CA ASN A 63 -35.42 12.85 2.53
C ASN A 63 -35.18 13.22 4.00
N THR A 64 -34.40 12.41 4.71
CA THR A 64 -34.15 12.54 6.16
C THR A 64 -32.77 13.09 6.48
N GLY A 65 -31.83 13.08 5.52
CA GLY A 65 -30.43 13.42 5.75
C GLY A 65 -29.67 12.38 6.58
N SER A 66 -30.29 11.23 6.88
CA SER A 66 -29.69 10.17 7.68
C SER A 66 -28.58 9.46 6.91
N GLU A 67 -27.39 9.35 7.52
CA GLU A 67 -26.24 8.69 6.91
C GLU A 67 -26.01 7.28 7.50
N LEU A 68 -25.67 6.34 6.63
CA LEU A 68 -25.14 5.01 6.97
C LEU A 68 -23.71 4.90 6.44
N VAL A 69 -22.73 4.80 7.34
CA VAL A 69 -21.30 4.70 7.00
C VAL A 69 -20.85 3.26 7.19
N TYR A 70 -20.35 2.65 6.12
CA TYR A 70 -19.84 1.28 6.13
C TYR A 70 -18.32 1.28 6.20
N ARG A 71 -17.76 0.46 7.09
CA ARG A 71 -16.30 0.34 7.27
C ARG A 71 -15.86 -1.13 7.34
N PRO A 72 -14.71 -1.47 6.73
CA PRO A 72 -14.09 -2.77 6.94
C PRO A 72 -13.48 -2.86 8.34
N ASN A 73 -13.51 -4.05 8.92
CA ASN A 73 -12.78 -4.39 10.14
C ASN A 73 -11.36 -4.90 9.85
N ASN A 74 -10.57 -4.08 9.18
CA ASN A 74 -9.18 -4.40 8.84
C ASN A 74 -8.28 -3.23 9.26
N GLN A 75 -7.58 -3.40 10.37
CA GLN A 75 -6.68 -2.41 10.95
C GLN A 75 -5.24 -2.56 10.43
N VAL A 76 -4.76 -3.81 10.32
CA VAL A 76 -3.38 -4.09 9.90
C VAL A 76 -3.34 -5.25 8.90
N ASN A 77 -2.64 -5.01 7.80
CA ASN A 77 -2.35 -5.97 6.74
C ASN A 77 -0.87 -6.29 6.72
N LEU A 78 -0.54 -7.54 6.43
CA LEU A 78 0.82 -7.94 6.11
C LEU A 78 0.93 -8.15 4.62
N GLY A 79 2.07 -7.79 4.07
CA GLY A 79 2.34 -7.99 2.67
C GLY A 79 3.78 -8.39 2.41
N PHE A 80 3.94 -8.97 1.24
CA PHE A 80 5.21 -9.38 0.68
C PHE A 80 5.34 -8.75 -0.70
N GLY A 81 6.56 -8.40 -1.07
CA GLY A 81 6.84 -7.86 -2.38
C GLY A 81 8.19 -8.31 -2.89
N ALA A 82 8.31 -8.29 -4.21
CA ALA A 82 9.55 -8.54 -4.90
C ALA A 82 9.76 -7.47 -5.98
N SER A 83 11.00 -7.12 -6.25
CA SER A 83 11.38 -6.22 -7.34
C SER A 83 12.56 -6.78 -8.08
N TYR A 84 12.45 -6.79 -9.41
CA TYR A 84 13.50 -7.23 -10.30
C TYR A 84 13.42 -6.44 -11.59
N ARG A 85 14.55 -5.87 -12.03
CA ARG A 85 14.61 -4.94 -13.15
C ARG A 85 13.64 -3.78 -12.93
N ALA A 86 12.86 -3.42 -13.94
CA ALA A 86 11.87 -2.36 -13.82
C ALA A 86 10.60 -2.80 -13.08
N PHE A 87 10.42 -4.08 -12.74
CA PHE A 87 9.14 -4.60 -12.28
C PHE A 87 9.10 -4.84 -10.78
N THR A 88 7.98 -4.47 -10.18
CA THR A 88 7.68 -4.68 -8.78
C THR A 88 6.30 -5.29 -8.65
N LEU A 89 6.19 -6.34 -7.84
CA LEU A 89 4.92 -6.91 -7.43
C LEU A 89 4.84 -6.86 -5.91
N ASN A 90 3.73 -6.36 -5.37
CA ASN A 90 3.41 -6.41 -3.95
C ASN A 90 2.05 -7.08 -3.77
N ILE A 91 1.97 -8.01 -2.83
CA ILE A 91 0.72 -8.65 -2.41
C ILE A 91 0.52 -8.34 -0.93
N GLY A 92 -0.69 -7.95 -0.56
CA GLY A 92 -1.11 -7.67 0.80
C GLY A 92 -2.32 -8.53 1.15
N ILE A 93 -2.30 -9.11 2.35
CA ILE A 93 -3.38 -9.95 2.88
C ILE A 93 -3.70 -9.55 4.32
N GLY A 94 -4.99 -9.59 4.64
CA GLY A 94 -5.50 -9.32 5.98
C GLY A 94 -5.46 -10.59 6.80
N PHE A 95 -4.87 -10.53 8.00
CA PHE A 95 -4.84 -11.67 8.91
C PHE A 95 -5.74 -11.43 10.11
N LYS A 96 -6.57 -12.43 10.44
CA LYS A 96 -7.51 -12.36 11.57
C LYS A 96 -6.82 -12.16 12.92
N PHE A 97 -5.61 -12.71 13.11
CA PHE A 97 -4.88 -12.55 14.37
C PHE A 97 -4.43 -11.10 14.66
N LEU A 98 -4.37 -10.25 13.64
CA LEU A 98 -4.05 -8.82 13.77
C LEU A 98 -5.30 -7.96 14.04
N ASN A 99 -6.50 -8.48 13.75
CA ASN A 99 -7.77 -7.78 13.86
C ASN A 99 -8.65 -8.48 14.91
N ARG A 100 -8.45 -8.14 16.19
CA ARG A 100 -9.00 -8.89 17.35
C ARG A 100 -10.42 -8.46 17.77
N ASP A 101 -11.08 -7.61 17.00
CA ASP A 101 -12.41 -7.07 17.27
C ASP A 101 -13.49 -7.66 16.34
N ASP A 102 -13.20 -8.78 15.67
CA ASP A 102 -14.15 -9.51 14.82
C ASP A 102 -15.43 -9.93 15.58
N GLU A 103 -15.35 -10.24 16.88
CA GLU A 103 -16.54 -10.51 17.70
C GLU A 103 -17.45 -9.28 17.82
N ALA A 104 -16.87 -8.08 17.90
CA ALA A 104 -17.61 -6.85 18.05
C ALA A 104 -18.11 -6.29 16.71
N LYS A 105 -17.27 -6.35 15.66
CA LYS A 105 -17.48 -5.67 14.37
C LYS A 105 -17.66 -6.60 13.17
N GLY A 106 -17.55 -7.90 13.36
CA GLY A 106 -17.52 -8.87 12.27
C GLY A 106 -16.16 -8.87 11.55
N SER A 107 -15.92 -9.92 10.77
CA SER A 107 -14.66 -10.15 10.08
C SER A 107 -14.63 -9.46 8.72
N THR A 108 -13.48 -8.92 8.32
CA THR A 108 -13.28 -8.45 6.94
C THR A 108 -12.21 -9.28 6.24
N GLU A 109 -12.57 -9.84 5.09
CA GLU A 109 -11.61 -10.42 4.16
C GLU A 109 -10.97 -9.29 3.33
N TYR A 110 -9.64 -9.24 3.29
CA TYR A 110 -8.88 -8.24 2.52
C TYR A 110 -7.83 -8.91 1.63
N PHE A 111 -7.75 -8.41 0.42
CA PHE A 111 -6.69 -8.73 -0.53
C PHE A 111 -6.30 -7.50 -1.33
N ASP A 112 -5.00 -7.32 -1.54
CA ASP A 112 -4.41 -6.25 -2.32
C ASP A 112 -3.27 -6.79 -3.17
N ALA A 113 -3.26 -6.41 -4.44
CA ALA A 113 -2.22 -6.72 -5.39
C ALA A 113 -1.83 -5.45 -6.12
N GLN A 114 -0.54 -5.13 -6.13
CA GLN A 114 0.00 -3.95 -6.77
C GLN A 114 1.15 -4.34 -7.68
N GLY A 115 1.06 -3.94 -8.94
CA GLY A 115 2.11 -4.11 -9.94
C GLY A 115 2.63 -2.75 -10.36
N ASN A 116 3.93 -2.52 -10.25
CA ASN A 116 4.56 -1.28 -10.69
C ASN A 116 5.67 -1.60 -11.69
N MET A 117 5.75 -0.80 -12.75
CA MET A 117 6.83 -0.79 -13.71
C MET A 117 7.52 0.56 -13.66
N PHE A 118 8.74 0.59 -13.15
CA PHE A 118 9.59 1.76 -13.06
C PHE A 118 10.64 1.77 -14.17
N GLY A 119 10.20 2.16 -15.36
CA GLY A 119 11.10 2.44 -16.48
C GLY A 119 11.78 3.81 -16.33
N ARG A 120 12.73 4.07 -17.23
CA ARG A 120 13.44 5.34 -17.29
C ARG A 120 12.51 6.49 -17.72
N LYS A 121 11.78 6.28 -18.82
CA LYS A 121 10.86 7.26 -19.41
C LYS A 121 9.43 7.14 -18.92
N TRP A 122 9.01 5.93 -18.54
CA TRP A 122 7.63 5.65 -18.17
C TRP A 122 7.59 4.92 -16.84
N VAL A 123 6.72 5.40 -15.96
CA VAL A 123 6.33 4.71 -14.74
C VAL A 123 4.87 4.32 -14.88
N VAL A 124 4.57 3.05 -14.64
CA VAL A 124 3.21 2.52 -14.74
C VAL A 124 2.88 1.81 -13.45
N ASN A 125 1.73 2.13 -12.86
CA ASN A 125 1.25 1.49 -11.64
C ASN A 125 -0.13 0.90 -11.88
N LEU A 126 -0.34 -0.29 -11.34
CA LEU A 126 -1.58 -1.03 -11.37
C LEU A 126 -1.88 -1.48 -9.94
N PHE A 127 -3.11 -1.35 -9.51
CA PHE A 127 -3.54 -1.96 -8.25
C PHE A 127 -4.92 -2.59 -8.39
N PHE A 128 -5.10 -3.66 -7.63
CA PHE A 128 -6.38 -4.32 -7.42
C PHE A 128 -6.53 -4.62 -5.93
N GLN A 129 -7.63 -4.16 -5.34
CA GLN A 129 -7.89 -4.27 -3.91
C GLN A 129 -9.33 -4.69 -3.69
N THR A 130 -9.56 -5.70 -2.84
CA THR A 130 -10.92 -6.15 -2.48
C THR A 130 -11.08 -6.19 -0.97
N TYR A 131 -12.28 -5.81 -0.54
CA TYR A 131 -12.75 -5.96 0.83
C TYR A 131 -14.08 -6.67 0.81
N LYS A 132 -14.31 -7.59 1.75
CA LYS A 132 -15.59 -8.24 1.95
C LYS A 132 -15.90 -8.32 3.44
N GLY A 133 -17.12 -7.98 3.80
CA GLY A 133 -17.54 -7.82 5.19
C GLY A 133 -17.32 -6.40 5.71
N TYR A 134 -18.40 -5.76 6.13
CA TYR A 134 -18.43 -4.37 6.59
C TYR A 134 -19.33 -4.23 7.81
N TYR A 135 -18.93 -3.42 8.77
CA TYR A 135 -19.81 -2.97 9.85
C TYR A 135 -20.37 -1.58 9.56
N ILE A 136 -21.52 -1.25 10.14
CA ILE A 136 -22.07 0.11 10.08
C ILE A 136 -21.57 0.89 11.29
N ASP A 137 -20.80 1.95 11.01
CA ASP A 137 -20.24 2.84 12.01
C ASP A 137 -21.30 3.84 12.50
N GLY A 138 -21.31 4.12 13.80
CA GLY A 138 -22.22 5.11 14.39
C GLY A 138 -23.69 4.69 14.53
N ARG A 139 -24.06 3.43 14.28
CA ARG A 139 -25.42 2.91 14.47
C ARG A 139 -25.43 1.72 15.43
N SER A 140 -26.46 1.62 16.28
CA SER A 140 -26.67 0.43 17.10
C SER A 140 -27.55 -0.57 16.36
N LYS A 141 -27.41 -1.86 16.68
CA LYS A 141 -28.25 -2.91 16.12
C LYS A 141 -29.74 -2.70 16.45
N ASP A 142 -30.04 -2.22 17.65
CA ASP A 142 -31.41 -1.89 18.08
C ASP A 142 -32.01 -0.76 17.23
N SER A 143 -31.21 0.28 16.91
CA SER A 143 -31.68 1.41 16.10
C SER A 143 -32.02 1.01 14.66
N LEU A 144 -31.46 -0.09 14.16
CA LEU A 144 -31.70 -0.63 12.82
C LEU A 144 -32.63 -1.85 12.84
N GLY A 145 -33.12 -2.28 14.02
CA GLY A 145 -33.91 -3.49 14.17
C GLY A 145 -33.16 -4.75 13.69
N TRP A 146 -31.83 -4.77 13.84
CA TRP A 146 -30.99 -5.84 13.32
C TRP A 146 -30.63 -6.86 14.38
N ASP A 147 -31.00 -8.12 14.15
CA ASP A 147 -30.61 -9.23 15.01
C ASP A 147 -29.36 -9.92 14.44
N VAL A 148 -28.19 -9.47 14.90
CA VAL A 148 -26.88 -10.02 14.55
C VAL A 148 -26.07 -10.31 15.81
N PRO A 149 -25.19 -11.34 15.79
CA PRO A 149 -24.40 -11.71 16.96
C PRO A 149 -23.30 -10.69 17.29
N THR A 150 -22.93 -9.83 16.35
CA THR A 150 -21.95 -8.76 16.54
C THR A 150 -22.51 -7.62 17.39
N THR A 151 -21.63 -6.92 18.11
CA THR A 151 -22.02 -5.76 18.93
C THR A 151 -22.54 -4.60 18.07
N VAL A 152 -21.92 -4.39 16.90
CA VAL A 152 -22.39 -3.41 15.91
C VAL A 152 -23.05 -4.12 14.72
N PRO A 153 -24.01 -3.46 14.05
CA PRO A 153 -24.49 -3.85 12.73
C PRO A 153 -23.40 -4.35 11.78
N TYR A 154 -23.56 -5.53 11.20
CA TYR A 154 -22.56 -6.14 10.31
C TYR A 154 -23.19 -6.78 9.07
N ARG A 155 -22.49 -6.63 7.93
CA ARG A 155 -22.88 -7.09 6.60
C ARG A 155 -21.72 -7.85 5.95
N GLY A 156 -21.70 -9.16 6.16
CA GLY A 156 -20.70 -10.08 5.59
C GLY A 156 -20.84 -10.35 4.09
N ASP A 157 -21.99 -9.99 3.52
CA ASP A 157 -22.35 -10.16 2.12
C ASP A 157 -21.81 -9.03 1.22
N ILE A 158 -21.51 -7.86 1.79
CA ILE A 158 -21.01 -6.72 1.01
C ILE A 158 -19.57 -6.98 0.61
N ARG A 159 -19.31 -6.81 -0.70
CA ARG A 159 -17.98 -6.83 -1.30
C ARG A 159 -17.74 -5.58 -2.12
N GLN A 160 -16.58 -4.95 -1.91
CA GLN A 160 -16.08 -3.85 -2.73
C GLN A 160 -14.80 -4.32 -3.42
N SER A 161 -14.66 -4.00 -4.71
CA SER A 161 -13.44 -4.22 -5.47
C SER A 161 -13.03 -2.92 -6.15
N ASN A 162 -11.78 -2.49 -5.90
CA ASN A 162 -11.19 -1.30 -6.48
C ASN A 162 -10.08 -1.74 -7.43
N PHE A 163 -10.10 -1.21 -8.64
CA PHE A 163 -9.03 -1.32 -9.61
C PHE A 163 -8.56 0.08 -9.97
N GLY A 164 -7.26 0.26 -10.13
CA GLY A 164 -6.73 1.52 -10.61
C GLY A 164 -5.45 1.34 -11.39
N PHE A 165 -5.22 2.33 -12.25
CA PHE A 165 -4.09 2.40 -13.15
C PHE A 165 -3.58 3.84 -13.17
N SER A 166 -2.26 4.00 -13.21
CA SER A 166 -1.64 5.28 -13.52
C SER A 166 -0.43 5.06 -14.42
N ALA A 167 -0.18 6.04 -15.29
CA ALA A 167 1.01 6.12 -16.10
C ALA A 167 1.60 7.52 -15.97
N LEU A 168 2.92 7.60 -15.98
CA LEU A 168 3.66 8.84 -15.81
C LEU A 168 4.87 8.85 -16.73
N HIS A 169 5.03 9.91 -17.51
CA HIS A 169 6.19 10.18 -18.33
C HIS A 169 7.23 11.02 -17.56
N VAL A 170 8.48 10.59 -17.59
CA VAL A 170 9.63 11.28 -17.01
C VAL A 170 10.44 11.92 -18.14
N PHE A 171 10.52 13.26 -18.17
CA PHE A 171 11.23 13.98 -19.22
C PHE A 171 12.75 13.93 -19.05
N ASN A 172 13.27 14.30 -17.87
CA ASN A 172 14.70 14.28 -17.57
C ASN A 172 15.17 12.87 -17.17
N ASN A 173 14.85 11.90 -18.01
CA ASN A 173 14.97 10.48 -17.71
C ASN A 173 16.42 9.98 -17.66
N GLU A 174 17.40 10.75 -18.13
CA GLU A 174 18.82 10.36 -18.09
C GLU A 174 19.50 10.73 -16.77
N ARG A 175 19.06 11.84 -16.14
CA ARG A 175 19.68 12.37 -14.91
C ARG A 175 18.80 12.25 -13.69
N PHE A 176 17.48 12.09 -13.84
CA PHE A 176 16.54 11.93 -12.74
C PHE A 176 15.94 10.52 -12.72
N SER A 177 16.02 9.86 -11.57
CA SER A 177 15.42 8.55 -11.33
C SER A 177 14.21 8.67 -10.40
N TYR A 178 13.01 8.52 -10.95
CA TYR A 178 11.77 8.50 -10.14
C TYR A 178 11.78 7.33 -9.14
N ARG A 179 12.27 6.16 -9.57
CA ARG A 179 12.29 4.94 -8.76
C ARG A 179 13.25 4.99 -7.56
N ALA A 180 14.29 5.84 -7.62
CA ALA A 180 15.25 6.00 -6.52
C ALA A 180 14.55 6.46 -5.22
N ALA A 181 13.39 7.11 -5.33
CA ALA A 181 12.58 7.51 -4.18
C ALA A 181 11.72 6.37 -3.58
N PHE A 182 11.49 5.28 -4.31
CA PHE A 182 10.47 4.27 -3.94
C PHE A 182 11.01 2.85 -3.77
N ASN A 183 11.87 2.37 -4.67
CA ASN A 183 12.15 0.94 -4.78
C ASN A 183 13.46 0.47 -4.12
N GLN A 184 14.27 1.40 -3.61
CA GLN A 184 15.61 1.12 -3.03
C GLN A 184 16.55 0.36 -3.99
N ASP A 185 16.26 0.37 -5.30
CA ASP A 185 16.98 -0.32 -6.37
C ASP A 185 17.71 0.64 -7.31
N ALA A 186 17.75 1.93 -6.95
CA ALA A 186 18.52 2.95 -7.63
C ALA A 186 18.97 4.03 -6.64
N TRP A 187 20.14 4.61 -6.88
CA TRP A 187 20.66 5.71 -6.08
C TRP A 187 20.86 6.95 -6.94
N GLN A 188 20.11 8.02 -6.63
CA GLN A 188 20.35 9.37 -7.12
C GLN A 188 21.57 10.00 -6.41
N ARG A 189 22.75 9.96 -7.05
CA ARG A 189 24.02 10.47 -6.52
C ARG A 189 24.12 11.99 -6.52
N LYS A 190 23.46 12.65 -7.47
CA LYS A 190 23.43 14.11 -7.61
C LYS A 190 21.99 14.59 -7.73
N SER A 191 21.65 15.72 -7.13
CA SER A 191 20.31 16.29 -7.30
C SER A 191 19.99 16.55 -8.78
N ALA A 192 18.82 16.11 -9.21
CA ALA A 192 18.23 16.36 -10.51
C ALA A 192 16.71 16.32 -10.35
N GLY A 193 15.99 17.10 -11.14
CA GLY A 193 14.53 17.08 -11.19
C GLY A 193 14.02 16.73 -12.57
N SER A 194 12.74 16.39 -12.67
CA SER A 194 12.04 16.17 -13.93
C SER A 194 10.62 16.69 -13.84
N TRP A 195 10.10 17.21 -14.95
CA TRP A 195 8.66 17.26 -15.16
C TRP A 195 8.11 15.83 -15.23
N LEU A 196 6.89 15.67 -14.72
CA LEU A 196 6.16 14.41 -14.63
C LEU A 196 4.76 14.68 -15.22
N LEU A 197 4.36 13.95 -16.26
CA LEU A 197 3.07 14.07 -16.95
C LEU A 197 2.35 12.73 -17.03
#